data_AF-A0A938TYM2-F1
#
_entry.id   AF-A0A938TYM2-F1
#
_cell.length_a   1.000
_cell.length_b   1.000
_cell.length_c   1.000
_cell.angle_alpha   90.00
_cell.angle_beta   90.00
_cell.angle_gamma   90.00
#
_symmetry.space_group_name_H-M   'P 1'
#
loop_
_entity.id
_entity.type
_entity.pdbx_description
1 polymer ?
#
loop_
_entity_poly.entity_id
_entity_poly.type
_entity_poly.pdbx_seq_one_letter_code
_entity_poly.pdbx_strand_id
1 'polypeptide(L)'
;MKGQDSDYETKELFPFLRAYIRQANLRRETVQLTADNWRTFALAHEDVPFVEKSEKLLDLIMRRSKPGEPANVTPWKDLSLVDAQTEAELNFLLQHLVELDFIKHAGGFDYTLRPKAWERLQAKPVGGTPGRCFVAMWFDESMNAAYDDGVYPAVKLDCGMEPVRIDLLPHNDNIVDKIIVEIRKCQFMIADFTGHRGGVYFEAGFAKGLGREVIWTCREDDFENIHFDIAQFSHIVWKTPSELRSRLANRIRATIRGVA
;
A
#
# COMPACT_ATOMS: atom_id res chain seq x y z
N MET A 1 12.63 28.39 21.93
CA MET A 1 11.19 28.54 21.62
C MET A 1 10.52 29.18 22.84
N LYS A 2 10.17 30.46 22.77
CA LYS A 2 9.28 31.13 23.72
C LYS A 2 8.38 32.06 22.90
N GLY A 3 7.18 31.58 22.55
CA GLY A 3 6.09 32.37 21.97
C GLY A 3 4.96 32.49 22.98
N GLN A 4 4.23 33.58 23.01
CA GLN A 4 3.39 33.95 24.17
C GLN A 4 2.04 33.21 24.29
N ASP A 5 1.79 32.17 23.49
CA ASP A 5 0.65 31.23 23.62
C ASP A 5 1.07 29.84 24.18
N SER A 6 2.33 29.68 24.63
CA SER A 6 3.09 28.42 24.45
C SER A 6 3.28 27.46 25.63
N ASP A 7 2.58 27.54 26.76
CA ASP A 7 2.91 26.65 27.90
C ASP A 7 1.86 25.59 28.28
N TYR A 8 0.60 25.78 27.89
CA TYR A 8 -0.48 24.79 28.16
C TYR A 8 -0.71 23.88 26.94
N GLU A 9 -0.99 24.47 25.79
CA GLU A 9 -1.22 23.74 24.53
C GLU A 9 0.01 22.94 24.11
N THR A 10 1.22 23.49 24.31
CA THR A 10 2.47 22.75 24.08
C THR A 10 2.60 21.54 25.00
N LYS A 11 2.10 21.60 26.24
CA LYS A 11 2.13 20.46 27.18
C LYS A 11 1.13 19.38 26.78
N GLU A 12 -0.03 19.75 26.26
CA GLU A 12 -1.03 18.80 25.75
C GLU A 12 -0.54 18.08 24.48
N LEU A 13 0.14 18.79 23.58
CA LEU A 13 0.62 18.20 22.31
C LEU A 13 1.95 17.46 22.43
N PHE A 14 2.69 17.64 23.53
CA PHE A 14 4.02 17.05 23.71
C PHE A 14 4.06 15.51 23.64
N PRO A 15 3.10 14.77 24.25
CA PRO A 15 3.04 13.32 24.14
C PRO A 15 2.90 12.84 22.69
N PHE A 16 2.12 13.54 21.87
CA PHE A 16 1.92 13.20 20.46
C PHE A 16 3.13 13.55 19.60
N LEU A 17 3.77 14.69 19.86
CA LEU A 17 5.05 15.02 19.23
C LEU A 17 6.14 13.99 19.57
N ARG A 18 6.17 13.52 20.82
CA ARG A 18 7.06 12.43 21.25
C ARG A 18 6.75 11.14 20.49
N ALA A 19 5.47 10.83 20.25
CA ALA A 19 5.07 9.67 19.44
C ALA A 19 5.60 9.77 18.01
N TYR A 20 5.36 10.91 17.34
CA TYR A 20 5.86 11.18 16.00
C TYR A 20 7.38 10.98 15.90
N ILE A 21 8.15 11.62 16.77
CA ILE A 21 9.62 11.55 16.76
C ILE A 21 10.11 10.12 17.01
N ARG A 22 9.50 9.40 17.97
CA ARG A 22 9.91 8.02 18.28
C ARG A 22 9.60 7.07 17.14
N GLN A 23 8.46 7.22 16.48
CA GLN A 23 8.10 6.40 15.32
C GLN A 23 8.97 6.73 14.09
N ALA A 24 9.27 8.01 13.83
CA ALA A 24 10.20 8.42 12.78
C ALA A 24 11.61 7.83 13.02
N ASN A 25 12.10 7.87 14.27
CA ASN A 25 13.36 7.23 14.63
C ASN A 25 13.34 5.70 14.44
N LEU A 26 12.22 5.05 14.75
CA LEU A 26 12.04 3.61 14.49
C LEU A 26 12.13 3.30 12.98
N ARG A 27 11.65 4.22 12.14
CA ARG A 27 11.76 4.16 10.67
C ARG A 27 13.10 4.64 10.11
N ARG A 28 14.03 5.12 10.96
CA ARG A 28 15.32 5.75 10.60
C ARG A 28 15.16 7.00 9.73
N GLU A 29 14.08 7.74 9.93
CA GLU A 29 13.81 9.02 9.28
C GLU A 29 14.45 10.17 10.07
N THR A 30 15.09 11.11 9.38
CA THR A 30 15.61 12.33 10.00
C THR A 30 14.51 13.40 10.05
N VAL A 31 14.08 13.76 11.25
CA VAL A 31 13.06 14.81 11.46
C VAL A 31 13.73 16.14 11.81
N GLN A 32 13.46 17.19 11.02
CA GLN A 32 13.78 18.56 11.40
C GLN A 32 12.54 19.25 11.98
N LEU A 33 12.61 19.64 13.24
CA LEU A 33 11.55 20.38 13.93
C LEU A 33 11.75 21.88 13.75
N THR A 34 10.77 22.55 13.16
CA THR A 34 10.70 24.01 13.01
C THR A 34 9.51 24.55 13.80
N ALA A 35 9.45 25.87 13.98
CA ALA A 35 8.32 26.52 14.65
C ALA A 35 6.98 26.28 13.93
N ASP A 36 7.02 26.03 12.62
CA ASP A 36 5.84 25.95 11.76
C ASP A 36 5.35 24.50 11.56
N ASN A 37 6.18 23.48 11.80
CA ASN A 37 5.84 22.09 11.48
C ASN A 37 5.55 21.19 12.69
N TRP A 38 6.04 21.54 13.88
CA TRP A 38 5.97 20.65 15.04
C TRP A 38 4.52 20.35 15.47
N ARG A 39 3.62 21.34 15.31
CA ARG A 39 2.21 21.21 15.65
C ARG A 39 1.53 20.19 14.74
N THR A 40 1.75 20.30 13.42
CA THR A 40 1.21 19.36 12.43
C THR A 40 1.67 17.92 12.71
N PHE A 41 2.93 17.74 13.11
CA PHE A 41 3.45 16.43 13.49
C PHE A 41 2.81 15.87 14.76
N ALA A 42 2.53 16.72 15.76
CA ALA A 42 1.83 16.30 16.97
C ALA A 42 0.38 15.90 16.66
N LEU A 43 -0.37 16.75 15.96
CA LEU A 43 -1.79 16.51 15.64
C LEU A 43 -2.00 15.23 14.81
N ALA A 44 -1.04 14.85 13.96
CA ALA A 44 -1.08 13.59 13.21
C ALA A 44 -1.15 12.33 14.09
N HIS A 45 -0.78 12.44 15.37
CA HIS A 45 -0.76 11.34 16.33
C HIS A 45 -1.81 11.49 17.46
N GLU A 46 -2.61 12.55 17.44
CA GLU A 46 -3.63 12.82 18.46
C GLU A 46 -4.83 11.86 18.32
N ASP A 47 -5.39 11.75 17.12
CA ASP A 47 -6.64 11.04 16.81
C ASP A 47 -6.43 9.76 15.99
N VAL A 48 -5.43 8.95 16.35
CA VAL A 48 -5.17 7.69 15.65
C VAL A 48 -6.30 6.68 15.92
N PRO A 49 -6.93 6.08 14.88
CA PRO A 49 -7.99 5.09 15.08
C PRO A 49 -7.51 3.82 15.80
N PHE A 50 -8.40 3.17 16.55
CA PHE A 50 -8.13 1.92 17.28
C PHE A 50 -7.45 0.85 16.42
N VAL A 51 -7.95 0.63 15.20
CA VAL A 51 -7.43 -0.38 14.28
C VAL A 51 -5.95 -0.12 13.96
N GLU A 52 -5.60 1.14 13.70
CA GLU A 52 -4.21 1.52 13.39
C GLU A 52 -3.30 1.36 14.62
N LYS A 53 -3.76 1.73 15.82
CA LYS A 53 -3.02 1.49 17.08
C LYS A 53 -2.77 0.00 17.31
N SER A 54 -3.78 -0.84 17.07
CA SER A 54 -3.68 -2.30 17.17
C SER A 54 -2.67 -2.88 16.17
N GLU A 55 -2.68 -2.40 14.93
CA GLU A 55 -1.70 -2.81 13.91
C GLU A 55 -0.27 -2.36 14.26
N LYS A 56 -0.09 -1.12 14.75
CA LYS A 56 1.21 -0.62 15.23
C LYS A 56 1.76 -1.47 16.36
N LEU A 57 0.90 -1.86 17.32
CA LEU A 57 1.30 -2.74 18.42
C LEU A 57 1.71 -4.14 17.93
N LEU A 58 0.94 -4.71 17.00
CA LEU A 58 1.25 -6.02 16.44
C LEU A 58 2.57 -6.00 15.64
N ASP A 59 2.82 -4.95 14.85
CA ASP A 59 4.09 -4.73 14.14
C ASP A 59 5.27 -4.54 15.11
N LEU A 60 5.07 -3.78 16.19
CA LEU A 60 6.08 -3.57 17.22
C LEU A 60 6.54 -4.88 17.87
N ILE A 61 5.59 -5.74 18.24
CA ILE A 61 5.86 -7.06 18.82
C ILE A 61 6.62 -7.92 17.81
N MET A 62 6.18 -7.95 16.54
CA MET A 62 6.86 -8.68 15.47
C MET A 62 8.31 -8.27 15.27
N ARG A 63 8.62 -6.98 15.24
CA ARG A 63 10.00 -6.50 15.07
C ARG A 63 10.94 -6.93 16.20
N ARG A 64 10.37 -7.23 17.38
CA ARG A 64 11.12 -7.63 18.58
C ARG A 64 11.10 -9.14 18.82
N SER A 65 10.17 -9.87 18.20
CA SER A 65 10.00 -11.31 18.38
C SER A 65 10.74 -12.10 17.31
N LYS A 66 11.17 -13.31 17.70
CA LYS A 66 11.40 -14.43 16.78
C LYS A 66 10.30 -15.47 16.96
N PRO A 67 10.06 -16.37 16.00
CA PRO A 67 9.10 -17.46 16.18
C PRO A 67 9.37 -18.23 17.49
N GLY A 68 8.41 -18.20 18.42
CA GLY A 68 8.51 -18.86 19.72
C GLY A 68 9.18 -18.06 20.83
N GLU A 69 9.82 -16.92 20.54
CA GLU A 69 10.46 -16.07 21.55
C GLU A 69 9.53 -14.91 21.96
N PRO A 70 9.41 -14.61 23.27
CA PRO A 70 8.65 -13.46 23.73
C PRO A 70 9.31 -12.13 23.34
N ALA A 71 8.50 -11.12 23.05
CA ALA A 71 8.90 -9.73 22.97
C ALA A 71 8.38 -8.95 24.18
N ASN A 72 9.23 -8.07 24.70
CA ASN A 72 8.90 -7.21 25.82
C ASN A 72 8.16 -5.95 25.34
N VAL A 73 6.98 -5.68 25.92
CA VAL A 73 6.15 -4.50 25.67
C VAL A 73 5.82 -3.82 27.00
N THR A 74 6.38 -2.63 27.22
CA THR A 74 6.28 -1.91 28.50
C THR A 74 5.61 -0.56 28.33
N PRO A 75 4.70 -0.15 29.23
CA PRO A 75 3.99 1.13 29.10
C PRO A 75 4.93 2.34 28.99
N TRP A 76 5.98 2.41 29.82
CA TRP A 76 6.89 3.56 29.85
C TRP A 76 7.76 3.74 28.59
N LYS A 77 7.94 2.68 27.78
CA LYS A 77 8.69 2.76 26.50
C LYS A 77 7.77 2.80 25.29
N ASP A 78 6.66 2.07 25.32
CA ASP A 78 5.98 1.65 24.08
C ASP A 78 4.68 2.39 23.79
N LEU A 79 4.09 3.08 24.77
CA LEU A 79 2.87 3.90 24.57
C LEU A 79 2.95 4.79 23.33
N SER A 80 4.00 5.62 23.28
CA SER A 80 4.29 6.53 22.16
C SER A 80 4.62 5.84 20.82
N LEU A 81 5.02 4.57 20.82
CA LEU A 81 5.33 3.85 19.57
C LEU A 81 4.07 3.30 18.89
N VAL A 82 2.96 3.21 19.64
CA VAL A 82 1.70 2.64 19.17
C VAL A 82 0.54 3.63 19.28
N ASP A 83 0.84 4.90 19.58
CA ASP A 83 -0.12 5.98 19.79
C ASP A 83 -1.15 5.73 20.91
N ALA A 84 -0.81 4.86 21.87
CA ALA A 84 -1.60 4.70 23.08
C ALA A 84 -1.34 5.87 24.03
N GLN A 85 -2.40 6.52 24.49
CA GLN A 85 -2.36 7.70 25.36
C GLN A 85 -2.21 7.32 26.84
N THR A 86 -2.71 6.15 27.23
CA THR A 86 -2.70 5.68 28.63
C THR A 86 -2.26 4.22 28.72
N GLU A 87 -1.77 3.82 29.90
CA GLU A 87 -1.46 2.42 30.17
C GLU A 87 -2.69 1.52 30.04
N ALA A 88 -3.87 2.04 30.41
CA ALA A 88 -5.14 1.34 30.26
C ALA A 88 -5.45 1.04 28.79
N GLU A 89 -5.21 2.00 27.88
CA GLU A 89 -5.40 1.82 26.44
C GLU A 89 -4.41 0.80 25.86
N LEU A 90 -3.14 0.84 26.26
CA LEU A 90 -2.16 -0.17 25.84
C LEU A 90 -2.55 -1.57 26.30
N ASN A 91 -2.98 -1.71 27.56
CA ASN A 91 -3.45 -2.98 28.10
C ASN A 91 -4.71 -3.48 27.35
N PHE A 92 -5.62 -2.58 26.99
CA PHE A 92 -6.78 -2.91 26.17
C PHE A 92 -6.40 -3.43 24.78
N LEU A 93 -5.44 -2.77 24.11
CA LEU A 93 -4.91 -3.22 22.82
C LEU A 93 -4.23 -4.60 22.93
N LEU A 94 -3.42 -4.82 23.97
CA LEU A 94 -2.77 -6.11 24.23
C LEU A 94 -3.81 -7.21 24.47
N GLN A 95 -4.82 -6.94 25.28
CA GLN A 95 -5.92 -7.88 25.54
C GLN A 95 -6.68 -8.21 24.26
N HIS A 96 -7.00 -7.20 23.44
CA HIS A 96 -7.65 -7.42 22.14
C HIS A 96 -6.82 -8.34 21.23
N LEU A 97 -5.51 -8.15 21.14
CA LEU A 97 -4.64 -9.03 20.34
C LEU A 97 -4.54 -10.46 20.91
N VAL A 98 -4.67 -10.63 22.24
CA VAL A 98 -4.80 -11.96 22.87
C VAL A 98 -6.12 -12.62 22.50
N GLU A 99 -7.24 -11.88 22.57
CA GLU A 99 -8.58 -12.37 22.21
C GLU A 99 -8.68 -12.78 20.73
N LEU A 100 -7.95 -12.09 19.84
CA LEU A 100 -7.85 -12.45 18.42
C LEU A 100 -6.92 -13.66 18.15
N ASP A 101 -6.28 -14.22 19.17
CA ASP A 101 -5.24 -15.25 19.09
C ASP A 101 -4.05 -14.84 18.20
N PHE A 102 -3.72 -13.55 18.21
CA PHE A 102 -2.51 -13.04 17.54
C PHE A 102 -1.29 -13.08 18.45
N ILE A 103 -1.47 -12.86 19.75
CA ILE A 103 -0.39 -12.94 20.74
C ILE A 103 -0.81 -13.80 21.94
N LYS A 104 0.17 -14.26 22.70
CA LYS A 104 0.01 -14.92 23.99
C LYS A 104 0.81 -14.17 25.04
N HIS A 105 0.22 -13.91 26.20
CA HIS A 105 0.97 -13.41 27.36
C HIS A 105 1.92 -14.50 27.90
N ALA A 106 3.21 -14.17 27.98
CA ALA A 106 4.27 -15.06 28.44
C ALA A 106 4.71 -14.78 29.89
N GLY A 107 4.15 -13.75 30.52
CA GLY A 107 4.43 -13.33 31.90
C GLY A 107 4.98 -11.91 31.97
N GLY A 108 4.67 -11.17 33.04
CA GLY A 108 5.11 -9.78 33.19
C GLY A 108 4.70 -8.91 32.00
N PHE A 109 5.69 -8.33 31.30
CA PHE A 109 5.51 -7.49 30.12
C PHE A 109 5.85 -8.23 28.81
N ASP A 110 5.94 -9.55 28.84
CA ASP A 110 6.39 -10.37 27.73
C ASP A 110 5.21 -11.01 26.98
N TYR A 111 5.23 -10.90 25.64
CA TYR A 111 4.20 -11.38 24.74
C TYR A 111 4.82 -12.15 23.57
N THR A 112 4.30 -13.33 23.27
CA THR A 112 4.77 -14.17 22.16
C THR A 112 3.75 -14.16 21.02
N LEU A 113 4.22 -13.94 19.78
CA LEU A 113 3.36 -14.04 18.60
C LEU A 113 2.91 -15.48 18.33
N ARG A 114 1.63 -15.62 17.96
CA ARG A 114 1.03 -16.87 17.50
C ARG A 114 1.19 -17.04 15.98
N PRO A 115 1.13 -18.28 15.45
CA PRO A 115 1.16 -18.54 14.01
C PRO A 115 0.21 -17.67 13.19
N LYS A 116 -1.02 -17.45 13.69
CA LYS A 116 -2.04 -16.60 13.05
C LYS A 116 -1.57 -15.16 12.83
N ALA A 117 -0.79 -14.60 13.76
CA ALA A 117 -0.22 -13.28 13.60
C ALA A 117 0.93 -13.27 12.58
N TRP A 118 1.81 -14.29 12.60
CA TRP A 118 2.84 -14.45 11.58
C TRP A 118 2.23 -14.56 10.18
N GLU A 119 1.18 -15.34 10.02
CA GLU A 119 0.43 -15.46 8.78
C GLU A 119 -0.19 -14.13 8.36
N ARG A 120 -0.77 -13.35 9.27
CA ARG A 120 -1.37 -12.04 8.94
C ARG A 120 -0.35 -10.97 8.58
N LEU A 121 0.83 -10.98 9.22
CA LEU A 121 1.88 -9.97 9.04
C LEU A 121 2.85 -10.33 7.91
N GLN A 122 3.11 -11.62 7.70
CA GLN A 122 3.91 -12.15 6.58
C GLN A 122 3.04 -12.58 5.40
N ALA A 123 1.71 -12.56 5.53
CA ALA A 123 0.83 -12.53 4.38
C ALA A 123 1.37 -11.44 3.48
N LYS A 124 1.76 -11.84 2.26
CA LYS A 124 2.25 -10.91 1.24
C LYS A 124 1.34 -9.69 1.27
N PRO A 125 1.92 -8.48 1.37
CA PRO A 125 1.12 -7.28 1.59
C PRO A 125 -0.04 -7.27 0.59
N VAL A 126 -1.18 -6.79 1.08
CA VAL A 126 -2.27 -6.29 0.23
C VAL A 126 -1.75 -5.03 -0.46
N GLY A 127 -0.76 -5.22 -1.34
CA GLY A 127 -0.06 -4.24 -2.15
C GLY A 127 1.15 -4.97 -2.71
N GLY A 128 1.24 -5.16 -4.04
CA GLY A 128 2.42 -5.80 -4.62
C GLY A 128 3.67 -4.96 -4.44
N THR A 129 4.77 -5.37 -5.08
CA THR A 129 6.03 -4.64 -5.09
C THR A 129 5.80 -3.18 -5.48
N PRO A 130 6.13 -2.21 -4.61
CA PRO A 130 5.99 -0.79 -4.92
C PRO A 130 6.70 -0.41 -6.22
N GLY A 131 6.06 0.46 -7.00
CA GLY A 131 6.51 0.88 -8.31
C GLY A 131 6.27 -0.15 -9.42
N ARG A 132 5.76 -1.36 -9.15
CA ARG A 132 5.57 -2.38 -10.19
C ARG A 132 4.15 -2.35 -10.77
N CYS A 133 4.03 -2.20 -12.07
CA CYS A 133 2.76 -2.19 -12.82
C CYS A 133 2.66 -3.44 -13.70
N PHE A 134 1.59 -4.22 -13.58
CA PHE A 134 1.31 -5.28 -14.55
C PHE A 134 0.46 -4.74 -15.69
N VAL A 135 0.83 -5.02 -16.93
CA VAL A 135 0.12 -4.58 -18.13
C VAL A 135 -0.54 -5.79 -18.80
N ALA A 136 -1.87 -5.84 -18.72
CA ALA A 136 -2.72 -6.79 -19.42
C ALA A 136 -3.27 -6.14 -20.69
N MET A 137 -2.87 -6.61 -21.87
CA MET A 137 -3.35 -6.07 -23.14
C MET A 137 -3.25 -7.10 -24.25
N TRP A 138 -3.94 -6.84 -25.36
CA TRP A 138 -3.85 -7.70 -26.55
C TRP A 138 -2.47 -7.58 -27.23
N PHE A 139 -1.84 -8.72 -27.54
CA PHE A 139 -0.50 -8.81 -28.17
C PHE A 139 -0.48 -8.68 -29.69
N ASP A 140 -1.56 -8.20 -30.30
CA ASP A 140 -1.59 -8.00 -31.74
C ASP A 140 -0.75 -6.79 -32.16
N GLU A 141 -0.17 -6.87 -33.35
CA GLU A 141 0.73 -5.84 -33.87
C GLU A 141 0.08 -4.45 -33.91
N SER A 142 -1.25 -4.39 -34.10
CA SER A 142 -2.02 -3.14 -34.07
C SER A 142 -1.99 -2.42 -32.71
N MET A 143 -1.60 -3.12 -31.65
CA MET A 143 -1.51 -2.59 -30.28
C MET A 143 -0.08 -2.25 -29.85
N ASN A 144 0.94 -2.54 -30.68
CA ASN A 144 2.34 -2.26 -30.35
C ASN A 144 2.56 -0.77 -30.06
N ALA A 145 2.07 0.13 -30.93
CA ALA A 145 2.20 1.57 -30.74
C ALA A 145 1.52 2.05 -29.45
N ALA A 146 0.39 1.45 -29.06
CA ALA A 146 -0.29 1.79 -27.80
C ALA A 146 0.58 1.44 -26.58
N TYR A 147 1.37 0.38 -26.65
CA TYR A 147 2.32 0.03 -25.60
C TYR A 147 3.58 0.89 -25.65
N ASP A 148 4.29 0.88 -26.78
CA ASP A 148 5.63 1.46 -26.93
C ASP A 148 5.63 2.99 -26.79
N ASP A 149 4.61 3.66 -27.34
CA ASP A 149 4.49 5.12 -27.31
C ASP A 149 3.49 5.62 -26.25
N GLY A 150 2.66 4.72 -25.71
CA GLY A 150 1.60 5.02 -24.76
C GLY A 150 1.90 4.55 -23.34
N VAL A 151 1.68 3.25 -23.09
CA VAL A 151 1.73 2.63 -21.75
C VAL A 151 3.14 2.66 -21.16
N TYR A 152 4.14 2.16 -21.90
CA TYR A 152 5.52 2.07 -21.43
C TYR A 152 6.08 3.44 -21.00
N PRO A 153 6.02 4.50 -21.82
CA PRO A 153 6.55 5.80 -21.41
C PRO A 153 5.74 6.46 -20.29
N ALA A 154 4.42 6.27 -20.23
CA ALA A 154 3.60 6.78 -19.14
C ALA A 154 4.01 6.20 -17.77
N VAL A 155 4.22 4.88 -17.72
CA VAL A 155 4.59 4.18 -16.49
C VAL A 155 6.06 4.43 -16.14
N LYS A 156 6.96 4.19 -17.11
CA LYS A 156 8.40 4.18 -16.87
C LYS A 156 9.04 5.56 -16.86
N LEU A 157 8.76 6.38 -17.86
CA LEU A 157 9.43 7.67 -18.04
C LEU A 157 8.72 8.77 -17.26
N ASP A 158 7.38 8.80 -17.30
CA ASP A 158 6.61 9.90 -16.72
C ASP A 158 6.28 9.69 -15.23
N CYS A 159 6.20 8.44 -14.76
CA CYS A 159 5.83 8.10 -13.37
C CYS A 159 6.94 7.36 -12.58
N GLY A 160 8.07 7.03 -13.22
CA GLY A 160 9.20 6.37 -12.55
C GLY A 160 8.92 4.94 -12.06
N MET A 161 7.94 4.25 -12.66
CA MET A 161 7.48 2.91 -12.28
C MET A 161 7.93 1.85 -13.28
N GLU A 162 7.82 0.58 -12.93
CA GLU A 162 8.26 -0.56 -13.77
C GLU A 162 7.03 -1.25 -14.41
N PRO A 163 6.78 -1.06 -15.72
CA PRO A 163 5.76 -1.82 -16.43
C PRO A 163 6.25 -3.24 -16.71
N VAL A 164 5.38 -4.22 -16.46
CA VAL A 164 5.62 -5.64 -16.74
C VAL A 164 4.57 -6.13 -17.71
N ARG A 165 5.00 -6.49 -18.92
CA ARG A 165 4.19 -7.17 -19.94
C ARG A 165 4.72 -8.60 -20.09
N ILE A 166 3.83 -9.60 -20.05
CA ILE A 166 4.24 -11.01 -19.89
C ILE A 166 5.00 -11.55 -21.11
N ASP A 167 4.59 -11.17 -22.30
CA ASP A 167 5.19 -11.58 -23.58
C ASP A 167 6.62 -11.07 -23.78
N LEU A 168 7.01 -10.01 -23.05
CA LEU A 168 8.38 -9.46 -23.06
C LEU A 168 9.32 -10.18 -22.07
N LEU A 169 8.80 -11.06 -21.22
CA LEU A 169 9.60 -11.77 -20.22
C LEU A 169 10.00 -13.16 -20.73
N PRO A 170 11.30 -13.48 -20.80
CA PRO A 170 11.75 -14.85 -21.05
C PRO A 170 11.28 -15.79 -19.93
N HIS A 171 10.67 -16.92 -20.28
CA HIS A 171 10.28 -17.96 -19.32
C HIS A 171 10.36 -19.36 -19.96
N ASN A 172 10.63 -20.37 -19.11
CA ASN A 172 10.56 -21.79 -19.47
C ASN A 172 9.33 -22.48 -18.85
N ASP A 173 8.59 -21.76 -18.00
CA ASP A 173 7.44 -22.25 -17.24
C ASP A 173 6.13 -22.01 -17.99
N ASN A 174 5.02 -22.51 -17.45
CA ASN A 174 3.68 -22.21 -17.98
C ASN A 174 3.39 -20.69 -17.87
N ILE A 175 3.08 -20.08 -19.02
CA ILE A 175 2.77 -18.65 -19.13
C ILE A 175 1.65 -18.21 -18.19
N VAL A 176 0.63 -19.05 -17.98
CA VAL A 176 -0.52 -18.75 -17.11
C VAL A 176 -0.08 -18.63 -15.65
N ASP A 177 0.77 -19.55 -15.18
CA ASP A 177 1.29 -19.50 -13.81
C ASP A 177 2.12 -18.23 -13.60
N LYS A 178 2.90 -17.85 -14.62
CA LYS A 178 3.70 -16.63 -14.59
C LYS A 178 2.82 -15.38 -14.55
N ILE A 179 1.75 -15.31 -15.34
CA ILE A 179 0.76 -14.22 -15.29
C ILE A 179 0.23 -14.06 -13.86
N ILE A 180 -0.25 -15.15 -13.26
CA ILE A 180 -0.79 -15.13 -11.89
C ILE A 180 0.25 -14.65 -10.87
N VAL A 181 1.50 -15.10 -11.01
CA VAL A 181 2.60 -14.68 -10.14
C VAL A 181 2.89 -13.18 -10.31
N GLU A 182 2.91 -12.66 -11.53
CA GLU A 182 3.20 -11.25 -11.79
C GLU A 182 2.05 -10.33 -11.37
N ILE A 183 0.80 -10.74 -11.53
CA ILE A 183 -0.38 -10.01 -10.98
C ILE A 183 -0.31 -9.97 -9.44
N ARG A 184 0.05 -11.07 -8.78
CA ARG A 184 0.24 -11.06 -7.32
C ARG A 184 1.35 -10.10 -6.88
N LYS A 185 2.38 -9.90 -7.70
CA LYS A 185 3.52 -9.03 -7.42
C LYS A 185 3.30 -7.57 -7.79
N CYS A 186 2.32 -7.20 -8.62
CA CYS A 186 2.16 -5.81 -9.03
C CYS A 186 1.51 -4.96 -7.93
N GLN A 187 1.96 -3.70 -7.79
CA GLN A 187 1.30 -2.71 -6.95
C GLN A 187 -0.08 -2.37 -7.52
N PHE A 188 -0.15 -2.18 -8.84
CA PHE A 188 -1.37 -1.89 -9.60
C PHE A 188 -1.28 -2.51 -10.99
N MET A 189 -2.39 -2.54 -11.70
CA MET A 189 -2.51 -3.08 -13.04
C MET A 189 -3.06 -2.03 -14.01
N ILE A 190 -2.58 -2.06 -15.25
CA ILE A 190 -3.24 -1.44 -16.40
C ILE A 190 -3.83 -2.58 -17.24
N ALA A 191 -5.12 -2.51 -17.53
CA ALA A 191 -5.83 -3.50 -18.34
C ALA A 191 -6.47 -2.81 -19.55
N ASP A 192 -6.02 -3.17 -20.76
CA ASP A 192 -6.58 -2.68 -22.02
C ASP A 192 -7.52 -3.69 -22.67
N PHE A 193 -8.78 -3.29 -22.86
CA PHE A 193 -9.86 -4.16 -23.31
C PHE A 193 -10.10 -4.15 -24.82
N THR A 194 -9.25 -3.45 -25.59
CA THR A 194 -9.33 -3.46 -27.07
C THR A 194 -9.18 -4.89 -27.59
N GLY A 195 -10.05 -5.30 -28.50
CA GLY A 195 -10.15 -6.65 -29.04
C GLY A 195 -10.82 -7.67 -28.12
N HIS A 196 -11.40 -7.23 -26.99
CA HIS A 196 -12.22 -8.02 -26.05
C HIS A 196 -11.63 -9.38 -25.66
N ARG A 197 -10.34 -9.40 -25.31
CA ARG A 197 -9.61 -10.64 -25.00
C ARG A 197 -10.02 -11.21 -23.65
N GLY A 198 -10.62 -12.40 -23.63
CA GLY A 198 -11.05 -13.08 -22.41
C GLY A 198 -9.97 -13.24 -21.33
N GLY A 199 -8.70 -13.38 -21.75
CA GLY A 199 -7.55 -13.36 -20.82
C GLY A 199 -7.45 -12.07 -20.02
N VAL A 200 -7.59 -10.90 -20.67
CA VAL A 200 -7.52 -9.59 -20.01
C VAL A 200 -8.65 -9.41 -19.00
N TYR A 201 -9.87 -9.86 -19.33
CA TYR A 201 -11.00 -9.84 -18.37
C TYR A 201 -10.71 -10.69 -17.13
N PHE A 202 -10.19 -11.90 -17.33
CA PHE A 202 -9.82 -12.79 -16.24
C PHE A 202 -8.72 -12.20 -15.37
N GLU A 203 -7.67 -11.65 -15.97
CA GLU A 203 -6.54 -11.02 -15.29
C GLU A 203 -6.99 -9.79 -14.47
N ALA A 204 -7.81 -8.92 -15.07
CA ALA A 204 -8.36 -7.73 -14.39
C ALA A 204 -9.29 -8.11 -13.22
N GLY A 205 -10.14 -9.11 -13.42
CA GLY A 205 -11.01 -9.66 -12.37
C GLY A 205 -10.20 -10.27 -11.22
N PHE A 206 -9.14 -11.02 -11.53
CA PHE A 206 -8.23 -11.61 -10.55
C PHE A 206 -7.48 -10.52 -9.77
N ALA A 207 -6.97 -9.49 -10.45
CA ALA A 207 -6.32 -8.35 -9.81
C ALA A 207 -7.28 -7.61 -8.85
N LYS A 208 -8.52 -7.34 -9.28
CA LYS A 208 -9.57 -6.77 -8.41
C LYS A 208 -9.87 -7.66 -7.20
N GLY A 209 -9.98 -8.98 -7.39
CA GLY A 209 -10.19 -9.94 -6.31
C GLY A 209 -9.05 -9.96 -5.28
N LEU A 210 -7.83 -9.62 -5.69
CA LEU A 210 -6.68 -9.43 -4.80
C LEU A 210 -6.60 -8.03 -4.15
N GLY A 211 -7.56 -7.15 -4.42
CA GLY A 211 -7.56 -5.76 -3.94
C GLY A 211 -6.52 -4.88 -4.64
N ARG A 212 -6.10 -5.21 -5.87
CA ARG A 212 -5.23 -4.34 -6.68
C ARG A 212 -6.04 -3.23 -7.34
N GLU A 213 -5.46 -2.04 -7.40
CA GLU A 213 -5.99 -0.98 -8.26
C GLU A 213 -5.78 -1.38 -9.73
N VAL A 214 -6.85 -1.23 -10.51
CA VAL A 214 -6.88 -1.55 -11.94
C VAL A 214 -7.27 -0.28 -12.68
N ILE A 215 -6.39 0.18 -13.57
CA ILE A 215 -6.67 1.26 -14.50
C ILE A 215 -7.15 0.63 -15.81
N TRP A 216 -8.39 0.93 -16.14
CA TRP A 216 -9.10 0.35 -17.28
C TRP A 216 -8.87 1.24 -18.50
N THR A 217 -8.43 0.67 -19.62
CA THR A 217 -8.25 1.40 -20.88
C THR A 217 -8.91 0.65 -22.03
N CYS A 218 -9.32 1.38 -23.07
CA CYS A 218 -9.87 0.80 -24.28
C CYS A 218 -9.78 1.81 -25.41
N ARG A 219 -9.45 1.36 -26.62
CA ARG A 219 -9.41 2.20 -27.81
C ARG A 219 -10.82 2.65 -28.18
N GLU A 220 -10.97 3.91 -28.57
CA GLU A 220 -12.28 4.54 -28.76
C GLU A 220 -13.15 3.81 -29.80
N ASP A 221 -12.54 3.32 -30.88
CA ASP A 221 -13.22 2.60 -31.97
C ASP A 221 -13.77 1.22 -31.56
N ASP A 222 -13.34 0.69 -30.42
CA ASP A 222 -13.80 -0.60 -29.88
C ASP A 222 -14.54 -0.45 -28.54
N PHE A 223 -14.66 0.78 -28.02
CA PHE A 223 -15.26 1.04 -26.71
C PHE A 223 -16.77 0.73 -26.66
N GLU A 224 -17.48 0.91 -27.77
CA GLU A 224 -18.93 0.61 -27.84
C GLU A 224 -19.24 -0.88 -27.64
N ASN A 225 -18.26 -1.75 -27.90
CA ASN A 225 -18.41 -3.20 -27.79
C ASN A 225 -18.07 -3.73 -26.38
N ILE A 226 -17.79 -2.86 -25.42
CA ILE A 226 -17.31 -3.27 -24.10
C ILE A 226 -18.36 -4.07 -23.33
N HIS A 227 -17.91 -5.12 -22.63
CA HIS A 227 -18.81 -6.00 -21.91
C HIS A 227 -19.49 -5.26 -20.75
N PHE A 228 -20.79 -5.51 -20.56
CA PHE A 228 -21.59 -4.78 -19.58
C PHE A 228 -21.05 -4.87 -18.14
N ASP A 229 -20.44 -6.01 -17.77
CA ASP A 229 -19.86 -6.24 -16.44
C ASP A 229 -18.76 -5.22 -16.07
N ILE A 230 -18.09 -4.65 -17.07
CA ILE A 230 -17.01 -3.68 -16.85
C ILE A 230 -17.42 -2.27 -17.26
N ALA A 231 -18.49 -2.08 -18.03
CA ALA A 231 -18.92 -0.79 -18.59
C ALA A 231 -19.07 0.34 -17.53
N GLN A 232 -19.40 -0.03 -16.30
CA GLN A 232 -19.51 0.87 -15.14
C GLN A 232 -18.17 1.40 -14.59
N PHE A 233 -17.04 0.79 -14.93
CA PHE A 233 -15.73 1.27 -14.50
C PHE A 233 -15.28 2.50 -15.29
N SER A 234 -14.50 3.38 -14.65
CA SER A 234 -13.96 4.58 -15.28
C SER A 234 -12.80 4.23 -16.22
N HIS A 235 -13.15 3.97 -17.47
CA HIS A 235 -12.20 3.71 -18.55
C HIS A 235 -11.50 4.99 -19.03
N ILE A 236 -10.21 4.85 -19.31
CA ILE A 236 -9.50 5.78 -20.19
C ILE A 236 -9.78 5.33 -21.62
N VAL A 237 -10.74 6.01 -22.24
CA VAL A 237 -11.00 5.87 -23.68
C VAL A 237 -9.96 6.72 -24.43
N TRP A 238 -9.28 6.12 -25.41
CA TRP A 238 -8.16 6.74 -26.11
C TRP A 238 -8.23 6.54 -27.63
N LYS A 239 -7.80 7.55 -28.40
CA LYS A 239 -7.70 7.48 -29.87
C LYS A 239 -6.29 7.29 -30.38
N THR A 240 -5.32 7.83 -29.64
CA THR A 240 -3.90 7.83 -30.03
C THR A 240 -3.00 7.42 -28.87
N PRO A 241 -1.82 6.83 -29.12
CA PRO A 241 -0.87 6.49 -28.05
C PRO A 241 -0.44 7.70 -27.19
N SER A 242 -0.31 8.89 -27.79
CA SER A 242 0.05 10.12 -27.05
C SER A 242 -1.03 10.54 -26.04
N GLU A 243 -2.30 10.41 -26.42
CA GLU A 243 -3.43 10.64 -25.52
C GLU A 243 -3.46 9.61 -24.40
N LEU A 244 -3.29 8.32 -24.75
CA LEU A 244 -3.21 7.22 -23.79
C LEU A 244 -2.11 7.50 -22.76
N ARG A 245 -0.91 7.88 -23.21
CA ARG A 245 0.24 8.21 -22.35
C ARG A 245 -0.12 9.29 -21.34
N SER A 246 -0.63 10.42 -21.83
CA SER A 246 -0.92 11.59 -21.00
C SER A 246 -2.00 11.29 -19.96
N ARG A 247 -3.07 10.60 -20.36
CA ARG A 247 -4.17 10.23 -19.46
C ARG A 247 -3.76 9.18 -18.44
N LEU A 248 -2.96 8.19 -18.83
CA LEU A 248 -2.41 7.19 -17.92
C LEU A 248 -1.52 7.84 -16.87
N ALA A 249 -0.57 8.68 -17.26
CA ALA A 249 0.33 9.35 -16.32
C ALA A 249 -0.45 10.18 -15.29
N ASN A 250 -1.47 10.91 -15.72
CA ASN A 250 -2.35 11.66 -14.82
C ASN A 250 -3.14 10.77 -13.87
N ARG A 251 -3.73 9.67 -14.36
CA ARG A 251 -4.47 8.71 -13.53
C ARG A 251 -3.56 8.04 -12.51
N ILE A 252 -2.35 7.63 -12.92
CA ILE A 252 -1.37 6.98 -12.04
C ILE A 252 -0.98 7.93 -10.90
N ARG A 253 -0.58 9.17 -11.20
CA ARG A 253 -0.24 10.17 -10.16
C ARG A 253 -1.38 10.46 -9.19
N ALA A 254 -2.63 10.43 -9.67
CA ALA A 254 -3.80 10.73 -8.85
C ALA A 254 -4.24 9.56 -7.95
N THR A 255 -3.99 8.31 -8.36
CA THR A 255 -4.61 7.13 -7.73
C THR A 255 -3.62 6.16 -7.11
N ILE A 256 -2.35 6.17 -7.55
CA ILE A 256 -1.32 5.25 -7.09
C ILE A 256 -0.37 5.98 -6.15
N ARG A 257 -0.14 5.40 -4.97
CA ARG A 257 0.79 5.95 -3.96
C ARG A 257 2.25 5.70 -4.36
N GLY A 258 3.13 6.65 -4.04
CA GLY A 258 4.59 6.49 -4.25
C GLY A 258 5.06 6.80 -5.68
N VAL A 259 4.26 7.52 -6.47
CA VAL A 259 4.70 8.13 -7.73
C VAL A 259 5.57 9.34 -7.41
N ALA A 260 6.72 9.46 -8.09
CA ALA A 260 7.67 10.56 -7.95
C ALA A 260 7.19 11.84 -8.66
#